data_AF-A0A330MCC2-F1
#
_entry.id   AF-A0A330MCC2-F1
#
_cell.length_a   1.000
_cell.length_b   1.000
_cell.length_c   1.000
_cell.angle_alpha   90.00
_cell.angle_beta   90.00
_cell.angle_gamma   90.00
#
_symmetry.space_group_name_H-M   'P 1'
#
loop_
_entity.id
_entity.type
_entity.pdbx_description
1 polymer ?
#
loop_
_entity_poly.entity_id
_entity_poly.type
_entity_poly.pdbx_seq_one_letter_code
_entity_poly.pdbx_strand_id
1 'polypeptide(L)' 'MHWVLDVSMNEDACQIYKDHGGRNLSCLRHIALNMLRAEPTKVSIVGKQKRCLMNPSNLERVLEAGLCSTRKN' A
#
# COMPACT_ATOMS: atom_id res chain seq x y z
N MET A 1 7.02 11.59 4.57
CA MET A 1 6.60 11.48 3.16
C MET A 1 5.07 11.40 3.12
N HIS A 2 4.36 12.51 3.33
CA HIS A 2 2.89 12.54 3.43
C HIS A 2 2.21 12.58 2.04
N TRP A 3 2.65 13.49 1.18
CA TRP A 3 2.17 13.69 -0.21
C TRP A 3 1.97 12.44 -1.07
N VAL A 4 2.80 11.41 -0.90
CA VAL A 4 2.71 10.16 -1.67
C VAL A 4 1.49 9.34 -1.23
N LEU A 5 1.14 9.33 0.06
CA LEU A 5 -0.04 8.66 0.56
C LEU A 5 -1.31 9.43 0.17
N ASP A 6 -1.25 10.76 0.16
CA ASP A 6 -2.35 11.62 -0.27
C ASP A 6 -2.76 11.31 -1.71
N VAL A 7 -1.80 11.29 -2.64
CA VAL A 7 -2.07 11.07 -4.07
C VAL A 7 -2.35 9.59 -4.41
N SER A 8 -1.76 8.64 -3.68
CA SER A 8 -1.83 7.22 -4.04
C SER A 8 -2.91 6.43 -3.30
N MET A 9 -3.37 6.92 -2.15
CA MET A 9 -4.29 6.22 -1.25
C MET A 9 -5.37 7.14 -0.65
N ASN A 10 -5.50 8.37 -1.16
CA ASN A 10 -6.54 9.33 -0.79
C ASN A 10 -6.59 9.58 0.74
N GLU A 11 -5.42 9.77 1.34
CA GLU A 11 -5.29 9.94 2.79
C GLU A 11 -6.00 11.21 3.31
N ASP A 12 -5.92 12.34 2.58
CA ASP A 12 -6.59 13.60 2.94
C ASP A 12 -8.12 13.50 3.06
N ALA A 13 -8.75 12.68 2.21
CA ALA A 13 -10.21 12.49 2.25
C ALA A 13 -10.65 11.50 3.33
N CYS A 14 -9.72 10.92 4.09
CA CYS A 14 -10.03 9.89 5.08
C CYS A 14 -10.57 10.50 6.37
N GLN A 15 -11.87 10.40 6.57
CA GLN A 15 -12.59 10.96 7.73
C GLN A 15 -12.46 10.10 9.02
N ILE A 16 -11.28 9.57 9.31
CA ILE A 16 -11.02 8.82 10.55
C ILE A 16 -10.43 9.77 11.59
N TYR A 17 -11.29 10.25 12.47
CA TYR A 17 -10.94 11.23 13.50
C TYR A 17 -10.86 10.66 14.91
N LYS A 18 -11.15 9.37 15.08
CA LYS A 18 -11.23 8.73 16.40
C LYS A 18 -9.86 8.19 16.85
N ASP A 19 -9.46 8.59 18.05
CA ASP A 19 -8.29 8.07 18.79
C ASP A 19 -7.01 8.01 17.93
N HIS A 20 -6.30 6.89 17.96
CA HIS A 20 -5.11 6.63 17.15
C HIS A 20 -5.43 6.11 15.74
N GLY A 21 -6.69 6.20 15.28
CA GLY A 21 -7.14 5.64 14.01
C GLY A 21 -6.39 6.20 12.81
N GLY A 22 -6.21 7.53 12.75
CA GLY A 22 -5.45 8.18 11.66
C GLY A 22 -4.00 7.70 11.59
N ARG A 23 -3.31 7.63 12.74
CA ARG A 23 -1.92 7.16 12.82
C ARG A 23 -1.79 5.69 12.43
N ASN A 24 -2.69 4.84 12.94
CA ASN A 24 -2.68 3.40 12.63
C ASN A 24 -2.91 3.17 11.13
N LEU A 25 -3.86 3.89 10.53
CA LEU A 25 -4.14 3.75 9.11
C LEU A 25 -3.00 4.29 8.25
N SER A 26 -2.39 5.41 8.63
CA SER A 26 -1.20 5.94 7.92
C SER A 26 -0.04 4.93 7.94
N CYS A 27 0.17 4.23 9.08
CA CYS A 27 1.14 3.14 9.17
C CYS A 27 0.81 1.99 8.21
N LEU A 28 -0.44 1.53 8.19
CA LEU A 28 -0.90 0.48 7.27
C LEU A 28 -0.71 0.86 5.80
N ARG A 29 -1.02 2.11 5.44
CA ARG A 29 -0.81 2.65 4.10
C ARG A 29 0.67 2.64 3.71
N HIS A 30 1.56 3.02 4.63
CA HIS A 30 3.00 2.94 4.40
C HIS A 30 3.48 1.50 4.16
N ILE A 31 2.99 0.54 4.95
CA ILE A 31 3.31 -0.88 4.76
C ILE A 31 2.84 -1.34 3.38
N ALA A 32 1.57 -1.10 3.04
CA ALA A 32 1.00 -1.50 1.75
C ALA A 32 1.73 -0.87 0.56
N LEU A 33 2.09 0.41 0.66
CA LEU A 33 2.85 1.11 -0.38
C LEU A 33 4.23 0.47 -0.60
N ASN A 34 4.93 0.11 0.48
CA ASN A 34 6.24 -0.53 0.37
C ASN A 34 6.14 -1.93 -0.26
N MET A 35 5.09 -2.69 0.05
CA MET A 35 4.82 -3.98 -0.60
C MET A 35 4.54 -3.80 -2.10
N LEU A 36 3.73 -2.81 -2.48
CA LEU A 36 3.44 -2.49 -3.89
C LEU A 36 4.69 -2.02 -4.66
N ARG A 37 5.65 -1.39 -3.99
CA ARG A 37 6.95 -1.00 -4.57
C ARG A 37 7.92 -2.16 -4.72
N ALA A 38 7.87 -3.14 -3.80
CA ALA A 38 8.71 -4.33 -3.87
C ALA A 38 8.29 -5.28 -5.00
N GLU A 39 7.01 -5.28 -5.38
CA GLU A 39 6.52 -6.05 -6.51
C GLU A 39 7.15 -5.53 -7.84
N PRO A 40 7.71 -6.40 -8.69
CA PRO A 40 8.58 -6.00 -9.80
C PRO A 40 7.85 -5.46 -11.04
N THR A 41 6.52 -5.55 -11.12
CA THR A 41 5.77 -5.12 -12.31
C THR A 41 5.85 -3.61 -12.51
N LYS A 42 6.23 -3.16 -13.71
CA LYS A 42 6.37 -1.74 -14.07
C LYS A 42 5.04 -1.10 -14.42
N VAL A 43 4.18 -0.93 -13.42
CA VAL A 43 2.88 -0.25 -13.52
C VAL A 43 2.77 0.78 -12.38
N SER A 44 1.96 1.82 -12.58
CA SER A 44 1.69 2.82 -11.53
C SER A 44 1.13 2.17 -10.26
N ILE A 45 1.35 2.80 -9.10
CA ILE A 45 0.86 2.30 -7.80
C ILE A 45 -0.67 2.10 -7.83
N VAL A 46 -1.40 3.07 -8.39
CA VAL A 46 -2.87 2.98 -8.59
C VAL A 46 -3.24 1.82 -9.51
N GLY A 47 -2.47 1.59 -10.58
CA GLY A 47 -2.69 0.45 -11.47
C GLY A 47 -2.47 -0.90 -10.80
N LYS A 48 -1.44 -1.00 -9.93
CA LYS A 48 -1.20 -2.21 -9.13
C LYS A 48 -2.32 -2.46 -8.12
N GLN A 49 -2.79 -1.41 -7.43
CA GLN A 49 -3.94 -1.51 -6.53
C GLN A 49 -5.18 -2.04 -7.27
N LYS A 50 -5.50 -1.48 -8.44
CA LYS A 50 -6.62 -1.96 -9.26
C LYS A 50 -6.45 -3.42 -9.67
N ARG A 51 -5.25 -3.85 -10.06
CA ARG A 51 -4.97 -5.26 -10.39
C ARG A 51 -5.14 -6.20 -9.19
N CYS A 52 -4.73 -5.76 -8.00
CA CYS A 52 -4.95 -6.50 -6.76
C CYS A 52 -6.44 -6.63 -6.44
N LEU A 53 -7.22 -5.56 -6.67
CA LEU A 53 -8.67 -5.57 -6.49
C LEU A 53 -9.37 -6.49 -7.50
N MET A 54 -8.87 -6.56 -8.73
CA MET A 54 -9.49 -7.34 -9.81
C MET A 54 -9.16 -8.83 -9.76
N ASN A 55 -7.99 -9.22 -9.26
CA ASN A 55 -7.58 -10.62 -9.22
C ASN A 55 -6.71 -10.93 -7.99
N PRO A 56 -7.11 -11.91 -7.15
CA PRO A 56 -6.40 -12.26 -5.92
C PRO A 56 -4.98 -12.80 -6.16
N SER A 57 -4.69 -13.43 -7.30
CA SER A 57 -3.32 -13.89 -7.61
C SER A 57 -2.32 -12.73 -7.73
N ASN A 58 -2.77 -11.53 -8.11
CA ASN A 58 -1.90 -10.34 -8.07
C ASN A 58 -1.65 -9.86 -6.65
N LEU A 59 -2.64 -10.00 -5.76
CA LEU A 59 -2.51 -9.68 -4.35
C LEU A 59 -1.49 -10.61 -3.67
N GLU A 60 -1.58 -11.91 -3.92
CA GLU A 60 -0.63 -12.92 -3.40
C GLU A 60 0.81 -12.57 -3.80
N ARG A 61 1.05 -12.25 -5.08
CA ARG A 61 2.38 -11.82 -5.56
C ARG A 61 2.91 -10.59 -4.84
N VAL A 62 2.06 -9.61 -4.56
CA VAL A 62 2.44 -8.39 -3.83
C VAL A 62 2.78 -8.72 -2.37
N LEU A 63 2.00 -9.60 -1.73
CA LEU A 63 2.24 -10.03 -0.36
C LEU A 63 3.54 -10.82 -0.23
N GLU A 64 3.80 -11.77 -1.14
CA GLU A 64 5.05 -12.53 -1.19
C GLU A 64 6.26 -11.61 -1.40
N ALA A 65 6.18 -10.69 -2.36
CA ALA A 65 7.24 -9.72 -2.61
C ALA A 65 7.50 -8.81 -1.40
N GLY A 66 6.42 -8.36 -0.74
CA GLY A 66 6.47 -7.54 0.47
C GLY A 66 7.14 -8.25 1.64
N LEU A 67 6.69 -9.45 1.97
CA LEU A 67 7.23 -10.26 3.08
C LEU A 67 8.69 -10.66 2.83
N CYS A 68 9.04 -10.99 1.58
CA CYS A 68 10.42 -11.27 1.19
C CYS A 68 11.32 -10.04 1.32
N SER A 69 10.81 -8.84 0.99
CA SER A 69 11.53 -7.58 1.18
C SER A 69 11.79 -7.29 2.66
N THR A 70 10.80 -7.49 3.54
CA THR A 70 10.94 -7.25 4.98
C THR A 70 11.98 -8.16 5.65
N ARG A 71 12.17 -9.40 5.16
CA ARG A 71 13.17 -10.34 5.69
C ARG A 71 14.63 -9.94 5.36
N LYS A 72 14.85 -9.02 4.42
CA LYS A 72 16.20 -8.62 3.98
C LYS A 72 16.84 -7.52 4.85
N ASN A 73 16.10 -6.97 5.80
CA ASN A 73 16.59 -6.03 6.82
C ASN A 73 16.79 -6.74 8.16
#